data_AF-A0A7V6U9M6-F1
#
_entry.id   AF-A0A7V6U9M6-F1
#
_cell.length_a   1.000
_cell.length_b   1.000
_cell.length_c   1.000
_cell.angle_alpha   90.00
_cell.angle_beta   90.00
_cell.angle_gamma   90.00
#
_symmetry.space_group_name_H-M   'P 1'
#
loop_
_entity.id
_entity.type
_entity.pdbx_description
1 polymer ?
#
loop_
_entity_poly.entity_id
_entity_poly.type
_entity_poly.pdbx_seq_one_letter_code
_entity_poly.pdbx_strand_id
1 'polypeptide(L)'
;MGKKVKEQAPDEYLLIVPVGDIISLIRIYMAQKTGLCVITDDYKVNFDEKLAQEALEYLMKLYENGVLVPFEETVATPEVTESMLWQNSKCGMMISPSSAFSNVLKNSNFEIGHTSIPIFKDAKDTAVEIRPAQIMSIYAKSKHITETAKFLNWLLGSVEAIEILKDTRGVPANTVTKKYLEEKKIYDPIIADITNEAIKIAGKPPSDLSFNSEIEKIFEDVIGMVAYKKITPAEGAKLLVEQITEKVNELKD
;
A
#
# COMPACT_ATOMS: atom_id res chain seq x y z
N MET A 1 -0.43 14.11 -16.00
CA MET A 1 0.37 13.24 -16.90
C MET A 1 -0.51 12.19 -17.58
N GLY A 2 -1.33 11.42 -16.84
CA GLY A 2 -2.10 10.32 -17.46
C GLY A 2 -3.06 10.70 -18.59
N LYS A 3 -3.73 11.86 -18.52
CA LYS A 3 -4.52 12.36 -19.67
C LYS A 3 -3.70 12.49 -20.96
N LYS A 4 -2.45 12.95 -20.86
CA LYS A 4 -1.55 13.06 -22.02
C LYS A 4 -1.14 11.70 -22.57
N VAL A 5 -0.90 10.72 -21.68
CA VAL A 5 -0.66 9.32 -22.08
C VAL A 5 -1.86 8.83 -22.87
N LYS A 6 -3.07 9.00 -22.34
CA LYS A 6 -4.29 8.53 -22.99
C LYS A 6 -4.61 9.21 -24.32
N GLU A 7 -4.31 10.50 -24.43
CA GLU A 7 -4.46 11.27 -25.68
C GLU A 7 -3.47 10.82 -26.77
N GLN A 8 -2.26 10.38 -26.39
CA GLN A 8 -1.21 9.95 -27.33
C GLN A 8 -1.28 8.45 -27.66
N ALA A 9 -1.66 7.62 -26.70
CA ALA A 9 -1.76 6.18 -26.79
C ALA A 9 -3.08 5.71 -26.12
N PRO A 10 -4.19 5.64 -26.88
CA PRO A 10 -5.52 5.38 -26.33
C PRO A 10 -5.70 4.01 -25.67
N ASP A 11 -4.83 3.04 -25.92
CA ASP A 11 -4.84 1.71 -25.30
C ASP A 11 -3.86 1.56 -24.13
N GLU A 12 -3.13 2.62 -23.79
CA GLU A 12 -2.18 2.65 -22.68
C GLU A 12 -2.76 3.40 -21.47
N TYR A 13 -2.12 3.20 -20.32
CA TYR A 13 -2.45 3.83 -19.04
C TYR A 13 -1.18 4.29 -18.33
N LEU A 14 -1.30 5.34 -17.54
CA LEU A 14 -0.14 5.77 -16.74
C LEU A 14 0.10 4.82 -15.57
N LEU A 15 -0.97 4.38 -14.90
CA LEU A 15 -0.86 3.73 -13.61
C LEU A 15 -1.80 2.51 -13.53
N ILE A 16 -1.25 1.38 -13.12
CA ILE A 16 -2.01 0.19 -12.71
C ILE A 16 -1.89 0.03 -11.20
N VAL A 17 -3.02 -0.16 -10.52
CA VAL A 17 -3.06 -0.36 -9.07
C VAL A 17 -3.96 -1.57 -8.81
N PRO A 18 -3.47 -2.61 -8.13
CA PRO A 18 -4.30 -3.76 -7.80
C PRO A 18 -5.40 -3.33 -6.84
N VAL A 19 -6.52 -4.05 -6.82
CA VAL A 19 -7.71 -3.65 -6.05
C VAL A 19 -7.41 -3.43 -4.58
N GLY A 20 -6.59 -4.31 -3.99
CA GLY A 20 -6.16 -4.20 -2.59
C GLY A 20 -5.41 -2.90 -2.27
N ASP A 21 -4.72 -2.29 -3.25
CA ASP A 21 -3.92 -1.08 -3.05
C ASP A 21 -4.64 0.22 -3.46
N ILE A 22 -5.85 0.14 -4.04
CA ILE A 22 -6.66 1.33 -4.34
C ILE A 22 -7.06 2.04 -3.03
N ILE A 23 -7.29 1.28 -1.96
CA ILE A 23 -7.57 1.83 -0.64
C ILE A 23 -6.41 2.73 -0.18
N SER A 24 -5.17 2.28 -0.43
CA SER A 24 -3.96 3.04 -0.09
C SER A 24 -3.92 4.39 -0.81
N LEU A 25 -4.32 4.46 -2.09
CA LEU A 25 -4.41 5.74 -2.82
C LEU A 25 -5.37 6.73 -2.15
N ILE A 26 -6.54 6.27 -1.72
CA ILE A 26 -7.53 7.11 -1.04
C ILE A 26 -7.01 7.54 0.34
N ARG A 27 -6.42 6.62 1.11
CA ARG A 27 -5.84 6.92 2.43
C ARG A 27 -4.70 7.92 2.32
N ILE A 28 -3.82 7.77 1.34
CA ILE A 28 -2.75 8.73 1.02
C ILE A 28 -3.34 10.10 0.73
N TYR A 29 -4.34 10.18 -0.15
CA TYR A 29 -4.99 11.45 -0.48
C TYR A 29 -5.56 12.13 0.77
N MET A 30 -6.29 11.39 1.60
CA MET A 30 -6.88 11.90 2.84
C MET A 30 -5.81 12.35 3.83
N ALA A 31 -4.79 11.52 4.06
CA ALA A 31 -3.70 11.81 4.99
C ALA A 31 -2.89 13.04 4.57
N GLN A 32 -2.63 13.23 3.28
CA GLN A 32 -1.96 14.46 2.81
C GLN A 32 -2.82 15.71 3.05
N LYS A 33 -4.16 15.61 3.05
CA LYS A 33 -5.08 16.73 3.29
C LYS A 33 -5.31 17.05 4.77
N THR A 34 -5.36 16.02 5.62
CA THR A 34 -5.66 16.16 7.06
C THR A 34 -4.41 16.22 7.92
N GLY A 35 -3.34 15.58 7.48
CA GLY A 35 -2.14 15.32 8.25
C GLY A 35 -2.30 14.18 9.26
N LEU A 36 -3.32 13.34 9.12
CA LEU A 36 -3.68 12.24 10.02
C LEU A 36 -4.10 11.01 9.23
N CYS A 37 -3.84 9.82 9.77
CA CYS A 37 -4.42 8.57 9.27
C CYS A 37 -5.95 8.57 9.45
N VAL A 38 -6.64 7.74 8.66
CA VAL A 38 -8.12 7.72 8.61
C VAL A 38 -8.76 7.36 9.95
N ILE A 39 -8.08 6.54 10.75
CA ILE A 39 -8.47 6.18 12.12
C ILE A 39 -7.22 6.30 13.00
N THR A 40 -7.30 7.03 14.12
CA THR A 40 -6.23 7.12 15.11
C THR A 40 -6.35 6.08 16.21
N ASP A 41 -5.25 5.83 16.94
CA ASP A 41 -5.17 4.85 18.03
C ASP A 41 -6.17 5.09 19.17
N ASP A 42 -6.71 6.31 19.29
CA ASP A 42 -7.77 6.67 20.25
C ASP A 42 -9.19 6.42 19.71
N TYR A 43 -9.32 5.58 18.68
CA TYR A 43 -10.59 5.19 18.06
C TYR A 43 -11.38 6.38 17.52
N LYS A 44 -10.70 7.32 16.87
CA LYS A 44 -11.33 8.46 16.20
C LYS A 44 -11.19 8.37 14.69
N VAL A 45 -12.30 8.59 14.01
CA VAL A 45 -12.36 8.78 12.55
C VAL A 45 -11.91 10.21 12.23
N ASN A 46 -10.89 10.37 11.39
CA ASN A 46 -10.26 11.68 11.09
C ASN A 46 -10.67 12.27 9.73
N PHE A 47 -11.80 11.83 9.19
CA PHE A 47 -12.36 12.37 7.96
C PHE A 47 -13.87 12.55 8.11
N ASP A 48 -14.41 13.54 7.41
CA ASP A 48 -15.84 13.80 7.31
C ASP A 48 -16.38 13.41 5.93
N GLU A 49 -17.70 13.51 5.73
CA GLU A 49 -18.35 13.17 4.46
C GLU A 49 -17.78 14.00 3.30
N LYS A 50 -17.43 15.26 3.55
CA LYS A 50 -16.85 16.13 2.53
C LYS A 50 -15.51 15.61 2.04
N LEU A 51 -14.59 15.28 2.95
CA LEU A 51 -13.28 14.75 2.57
C LEU A 51 -13.39 13.36 1.93
N ALA A 52 -14.30 12.51 2.43
CA ALA A 52 -14.59 11.22 1.81
C ALA A 52 -15.08 11.39 0.36
N GLN A 53 -15.99 12.33 0.13
CA GLN A 53 -16.49 12.63 -1.21
C GLN A 53 -15.37 13.15 -2.11
N GLU A 54 -14.57 14.11 -1.65
CA GLU A 54 -13.43 14.64 -2.41
C GLU A 54 -12.44 13.53 -2.83
N ALA A 55 -12.17 12.57 -1.95
CA ALA A 55 -11.27 11.46 -2.23
C ALA A 55 -11.86 10.46 -3.24
N LEU A 56 -13.15 10.13 -3.12
CA LEU A 56 -13.85 9.26 -4.07
C LEU A 56 -13.99 9.92 -5.45
N GLU A 57 -14.30 11.22 -5.50
CA GLU A 57 -14.33 11.98 -6.75
C GLU A 57 -12.94 12.07 -7.39
N TYR A 58 -11.89 12.23 -6.58
CA TYR A 58 -10.52 12.19 -7.07
C TYR A 58 -10.21 10.84 -7.72
N LEU A 59 -10.55 9.73 -7.06
CA LEU A 59 -10.40 8.39 -7.62
C LEU A 59 -11.17 8.23 -8.95
N MET A 60 -12.43 8.66 -9.00
CA MET A 60 -13.23 8.59 -10.24
C MET A 60 -12.61 9.43 -11.36
N LYS A 61 -12.10 10.63 -11.07
CA LYS A 61 -11.37 11.44 -12.05
C LYS A 61 -10.12 10.75 -12.58
N LEU A 62 -9.44 9.92 -11.79
CA LEU A 62 -8.28 9.15 -12.26
C LEU A 62 -8.72 8.08 -13.28
N TYR A 63 -9.83 7.39 -13.04
CA TYR A 63 -10.40 6.44 -14.02
C TYR A 63 -10.92 7.14 -15.28
N GLU A 64 -11.73 8.19 -15.12
CA GLU A 64 -12.35 8.92 -16.24
C GLU A 64 -11.33 9.56 -17.17
N ASN A 65 -10.21 10.06 -16.63
CA ASN A 65 -9.13 10.63 -17.43
C ASN A 65 -8.14 9.57 -17.97
N GLY A 66 -8.43 8.28 -17.80
CA GLY A 66 -7.57 7.18 -18.24
C GLY A 66 -6.19 7.17 -17.58
N VAL A 67 -6.06 7.75 -16.39
CA VAL A 67 -4.83 7.71 -15.61
C VAL A 67 -4.62 6.31 -15.05
N LEU A 68 -5.68 5.78 -14.43
CA LEU A 68 -5.73 4.42 -13.91
C LEU A 68 -6.26 3.45 -14.98
N VAL A 69 -5.72 2.24 -14.97
CA VAL A 69 -6.37 1.07 -15.59
C VAL A 69 -7.80 0.94 -15.04
N PRO A 70 -8.82 0.61 -15.86
CA PRO A 70 -10.19 0.47 -15.40
C PRO A 70 -10.31 -0.52 -14.25
N PHE A 71 -11.19 -0.23 -13.29
CA PHE A 71 -11.36 -1.03 -12.08
C PHE A 71 -11.68 -2.49 -12.38
N GLU A 72 -12.49 -2.76 -13.40
CA GLU A 72 -12.90 -4.11 -13.79
C GLU A 72 -11.73 -4.97 -14.29
N GLU A 73 -10.76 -4.33 -14.95
CA GLU A 73 -9.56 -5.00 -15.47
C GLU A 73 -8.62 -5.38 -14.32
N THR A 74 -8.48 -4.51 -13.30
CA THR A 74 -7.62 -4.79 -12.15
C THR A 74 -8.25 -5.80 -11.19
N VAL A 75 -9.58 -5.87 -11.09
CA VAL A 75 -10.29 -6.95 -10.38
C VAL A 75 -10.02 -8.32 -11.01
N ALA A 76 -9.97 -8.38 -12.34
CA ALA A 76 -9.71 -9.63 -13.06
C ALA A 76 -8.27 -10.13 -12.93
N THR A 77 -7.31 -9.24 -12.65
CA THR A 77 -5.88 -9.57 -12.52
C THR A 77 -5.28 -8.96 -11.26
N PRO A 78 -5.44 -9.61 -10.08
CA PRO A 78 -4.96 -9.07 -8.81
C PRO A 78 -3.44 -8.92 -8.73
N GLU A 79 -2.69 -9.84 -9.37
CA GLU A 79 -1.23 -9.74 -9.46
C GLU A 79 -0.86 -8.89 -10.67
N VAL A 80 -0.44 -7.65 -10.44
CA VAL A 80 -0.10 -6.69 -11.50
C VAL A 80 0.97 -7.24 -12.44
N THR A 81 1.94 -7.98 -11.90
CA THR A 81 3.01 -8.57 -12.72
C THR A 81 2.50 -9.66 -13.66
N GLU A 82 1.29 -10.19 -13.49
CA GLU A 82 0.66 -11.14 -14.44
C GLU A 82 -0.27 -10.43 -15.45
N SER A 83 -0.51 -9.13 -15.29
CA SER A 83 -1.36 -8.35 -16.18
C SER A 83 -0.79 -8.26 -17.59
N MET A 84 -1.62 -8.55 -18.60
CA MET A 84 -1.26 -8.35 -20.00
C MET A 84 -0.97 -6.87 -20.33
N LEU A 85 -1.55 -5.92 -19.60
CA LEU A 85 -1.21 -4.50 -19.76
C LEU A 85 0.21 -4.21 -19.27
N TRP A 86 0.62 -4.81 -18.15
CA TRP A 86 1.97 -4.68 -17.63
C TRP A 86 3.00 -5.38 -18.53
N GLN A 87 2.75 -6.66 -18.85
CA GLN A 87 3.68 -7.50 -19.64
C GLN A 87 3.90 -6.99 -21.07
N ASN A 88 2.93 -6.27 -21.64
CA ASN A 88 3.06 -5.65 -22.96
C ASN A 88 3.43 -4.17 -22.91
N SER A 89 3.94 -3.67 -21.78
CA SER A 89 4.38 -2.28 -21.59
C SER A 89 3.31 -1.23 -21.88
N LYS A 90 2.03 -1.57 -21.67
CA LYS A 90 0.88 -0.65 -21.83
C LYS A 90 0.52 0.11 -20.55
N CYS A 91 1.28 -0.08 -19.49
CA CYS A 91 1.15 0.63 -18.21
C CYS A 91 2.50 1.19 -17.79
N GLY A 92 2.57 2.50 -17.60
CA GLY A 92 3.85 3.17 -17.30
C GLY A 92 4.35 3.02 -15.86
N MET A 93 3.45 2.79 -14.90
CA MET A 93 3.75 2.76 -13.48
C MET A 93 2.84 1.79 -12.74
N MET A 94 3.30 1.29 -11.59
CA MET A 94 2.47 0.63 -10.59
C MET A 94 2.74 1.23 -9.19
N ILE A 95 1.79 1.07 -8.27
CA ILE A 95 2.04 1.28 -6.84
C ILE A 95 2.17 -0.09 -6.20
N SER A 96 3.25 -0.27 -5.44
CA SER A 96 3.56 -1.52 -4.74
C SER A 96 4.46 -1.23 -3.54
N PRO A 97 4.38 -1.99 -2.45
CA PRO A 97 5.34 -1.88 -1.36
C PRO A 97 6.76 -2.17 -1.85
N SER A 98 7.76 -1.48 -1.29
CA SER A 98 9.17 -1.66 -1.67
C SER A 98 9.69 -3.09 -1.47
N SER A 99 9.10 -3.84 -0.55
CA SER A 99 9.41 -5.26 -0.33
C SER A 99 9.05 -6.16 -1.52
N ALA A 100 8.14 -5.75 -2.40
CA ALA A 100 7.77 -6.48 -3.60
C ALA A 100 8.70 -6.17 -4.79
N PHE A 101 9.61 -5.19 -4.68
CA PHE A 101 10.41 -4.69 -5.80
C PHE A 101 11.23 -5.79 -6.50
N SER A 102 11.92 -6.66 -5.75
CA SER A 102 12.67 -7.79 -6.33
C SER A 102 11.77 -8.74 -7.14
N ASN A 103 10.53 -8.96 -6.67
CA ASN A 103 9.56 -9.80 -7.38
C ASN A 103 9.07 -9.11 -8.66
N VAL A 104 8.81 -7.81 -8.60
CA VAL A 104 8.43 -7.00 -9.76
C VAL A 104 9.53 -7.02 -10.83
N LEU A 105 10.79 -6.82 -10.44
CA LEU A 105 11.94 -6.92 -11.35
C LEU A 105 12.03 -8.31 -12.00
N LYS A 106 11.93 -9.38 -11.18
CA LYS A 106 12.05 -10.76 -11.66
C LYS A 106 10.97 -11.13 -12.68
N ASN A 107 9.75 -10.60 -12.51
CA ASN A 107 8.61 -10.92 -13.35
C ASN A 107 8.36 -9.86 -14.45
N SER A 108 9.32 -8.97 -14.71
CA SER A 108 9.20 -7.96 -15.77
C SER A 108 10.36 -8.10 -16.76
N ASN A 109 10.08 -7.81 -18.04
CA ASN A 109 11.03 -7.95 -19.15
C ASN A 109 11.59 -6.60 -19.64
N PHE A 110 11.41 -5.53 -18.87
CA PHE A 110 11.89 -4.18 -19.16
C PHE A 110 12.57 -3.57 -17.94
N GLU A 111 13.30 -2.47 -18.15
CA GLU A 111 13.94 -1.71 -17.08
C GLU A 111 12.89 -1.03 -16.20
N ILE A 112 13.07 -1.13 -14.88
CA ILE A 112 12.15 -0.57 -13.89
C ILE A 112 12.94 0.35 -12.97
N GLY A 113 12.50 1.61 -12.92
CA GLY A 113 12.93 2.57 -11.92
C GLY A 113 11.93 2.68 -10.76
N HIS A 114 12.26 3.50 -9.77
CA HIS A 114 11.39 3.82 -8.65
C HIS A 114 11.26 5.34 -8.46
N THR A 115 10.18 5.74 -7.80
CA THR A 115 9.96 7.12 -7.33
C THR A 115 9.03 7.08 -6.12
N SER A 116 9.04 8.12 -5.29
CA SER A 116 8.03 8.27 -4.24
C SER A 116 6.64 8.45 -4.83
N ILE A 117 5.61 8.15 -4.03
CA ILE A 117 4.24 8.58 -4.33
C ILE A 117 4.16 10.11 -4.54
N PRO A 118 3.21 10.61 -5.33
CA PRO A 118 2.98 12.04 -5.47
C PRO A 118 2.63 12.68 -4.12
N ILE A 119 3.26 13.80 -3.79
CA ILE A 119 3.00 14.59 -2.58
C ILE A 119 2.46 15.96 -2.99
N PHE A 120 1.30 16.37 -2.45
CA PHE A 120 0.77 17.71 -2.69
C PHE A 120 1.72 18.78 -2.14
N LYS A 121 1.84 19.91 -2.85
CA LYS A 121 2.70 21.04 -2.42
C LYS A 121 2.30 21.58 -1.04
N ASP A 122 1.02 21.54 -0.73
CA ASP A 122 0.39 21.96 0.52
C ASP A 122 0.01 20.77 1.43
N ALA A 123 0.64 19.60 1.23
CA ALA A 123 0.39 18.44 2.05
C ALA A 123 0.73 18.70 3.52
N LYS A 124 -0.18 18.32 4.43
CA LYS A 124 0.02 18.40 5.89
C LYS A 124 0.82 17.23 6.45
N ASP A 125 0.93 16.16 5.67
CA ASP A 125 1.74 14.97 5.91
C ASP A 125 2.10 14.39 4.54
N THR A 126 3.25 13.74 4.38
CA THR A 126 3.63 13.17 3.07
C THR A 126 2.83 11.91 2.73
N ALA A 127 2.25 11.26 3.75
CA ALA A 127 1.61 9.95 3.71
C ALA A 127 2.51 8.84 3.14
N VAL A 128 3.83 9.05 3.11
CA VAL A 128 4.79 8.00 2.76
C VAL A 128 4.88 7.03 3.92
N GLU A 129 4.26 5.89 3.75
CA GLU A 129 4.13 4.88 4.79
C GLU A 129 5.45 4.13 4.99
N ILE A 130 5.94 4.14 6.24
CA ILE A 130 7.05 3.30 6.69
C ILE A 130 6.52 2.38 7.80
N ARG A 131 6.41 1.09 7.49
CA ARG A 131 6.02 0.07 8.47
C ARG A 131 6.79 -1.23 8.26
N PRO A 132 6.83 -2.12 9.27
CA PRO A 132 7.39 -3.46 9.09
C PRO A 132 6.68 -4.19 7.94
N ALA A 133 7.46 -4.79 7.03
CA ALA A 133 6.90 -5.57 5.92
C ALA A 133 6.10 -6.78 6.42
N GLN A 134 6.55 -7.38 7.54
CA GLN A 134 5.91 -8.52 8.19
C GLN A 134 6.10 -8.43 9.70
N ILE A 135 5.09 -8.87 10.44
CA ILE A 135 5.13 -9.05 11.89
C ILE A 135 4.88 -10.53 12.17
N MET A 136 5.74 -11.14 12.97
CA MET A 136 5.57 -12.53 13.42
C MET A 136 5.20 -12.54 14.90
N SER A 137 4.10 -13.20 15.22
CA SER A 137 3.54 -13.25 16.58
C SER A 137 3.42 -14.69 17.06
N ILE A 138 3.62 -14.91 18.37
CA ILE A 138 3.41 -16.21 19.00
C ILE A 138 1.98 -16.26 19.53
N TYR A 139 1.20 -17.26 19.12
CA TYR A 139 -0.13 -17.45 19.67
C TYR A 139 -0.07 -17.74 21.17
N ALA A 140 -0.72 -16.90 21.98
CA ALA A 140 -0.61 -16.91 23.43
C ALA A 140 -1.03 -18.25 24.10
N LYS A 141 -1.86 -19.06 23.42
CA LYS A 141 -2.30 -20.37 23.92
C LYS A 141 -1.54 -21.56 23.29
N SER A 142 -0.44 -21.30 22.59
CA SER A 142 0.41 -22.37 22.05
C SER A 142 0.97 -23.25 23.17
N LYS A 143 1.05 -24.56 22.93
CA LYS A 143 1.73 -25.51 23.83
C LYS A 143 3.26 -25.46 23.71
N HIS A 144 3.78 -24.71 22.74
CA HIS A 144 5.19 -24.67 22.35
C HIS A 144 5.73 -23.24 22.28
N ILE A 145 5.36 -22.38 23.24
CA ILE A 145 5.74 -20.96 23.26
C ILE A 145 7.27 -20.82 23.24
N THR A 146 7.98 -21.57 24.09
CA THR A 146 9.44 -21.52 24.20
C THR A 146 10.14 -21.94 22.92
N GLU A 147 9.71 -23.04 22.30
CA GLU A 147 10.28 -23.55 21.05
C GLU A 147 10.00 -22.59 19.89
N THR A 148 8.78 -22.05 19.83
CA THR A 148 8.40 -21.05 18.82
C THR A 148 9.26 -19.78 18.98
N ALA A 149 9.48 -19.29 20.20
CA ALA A 149 10.34 -18.15 20.46
C ALA A 149 11.79 -18.39 20.02
N LYS A 150 12.34 -19.58 20.32
CA LYS A 150 13.67 -19.98 19.85
C LYS A 150 13.76 -20.00 18.33
N PHE A 151 12.74 -20.54 17.66
CA PHE A 151 12.66 -20.57 16.21
C PHE A 151 12.60 -19.16 15.62
N LEU A 152 11.72 -18.28 16.11
CA LEU A 152 11.63 -16.90 15.63
C LEU A 152 12.93 -16.12 15.86
N ASN A 153 13.60 -16.33 17.00
CA ASN A 153 14.91 -15.71 17.26
C ASN A 153 15.97 -16.19 16.26
N TRP A 154 16.03 -17.48 15.95
CA TRP A 154 16.92 -18.00 14.90
C TRP A 154 16.54 -17.43 13.53
N LEU A 155 15.26 -17.46 13.17
CA LEU A 155 14.74 -17.03 11.87
C LEU A 155 15.05 -15.56 11.56
N LEU A 156 14.92 -14.69 12.57
CA LEU A 156 15.04 -13.24 12.41
C LEU A 156 16.44 -12.69 12.72
N GLY A 157 17.27 -13.45 13.44
CA GLY A 157 18.53 -12.95 14.00
C GLY A 157 19.76 -13.82 13.76
N SER A 158 19.64 -15.04 13.23
CA SER A 158 20.80 -15.88 12.96
C SER A 158 21.39 -15.63 11.57
N VAL A 159 22.72 -15.62 11.48
CA VAL A 159 23.45 -15.52 10.20
C VAL A 159 23.00 -16.61 9.23
N GLU A 160 22.83 -17.83 9.73
CA GLU A 160 22.36 -18.97 8.92
C GLU A 160 21.01 -18.68 8.24
N ALA A 161 20.00 -18.25 9.01
CA ALA A 161 18.69 -17.93 8.44
C ALA A 161 18.77 -16.76 7.44
N ILE A 162 19.59 -15.75 7.72
CA ILE A 162 19.77 -14.57 6.87
C ILE A 162 20.40 -14.96 5.52
N GLU A 163 21.40 -15.84 5.52
CA GLU A 163 22.03 -16.32 4.29
C GLU A 163 21.09 -17.15 3.41
N ILE A 164 20.17 -17.89 4.04
CA ILE A 164 19.14 -18.65 3.35
C ILE A 164 18.03 -17.73 2.79
N LEU A 165 17.51 -16.82 3.62
CA LEU A 165 16.31 -16.03 3.31
C LEU A 165 16.60 -14.75 2.51
N LYS A 166 17.80 -14.19 2.64
CA LYS A 166 18.25 -12.98 1.92
C LYS A 166 17.23 -11.83 2.05
N ASP A 167 16.74 -11.31 0.93
CA ASP A 167 15.79 -10.19 0.79
C ASP A 167 14.34 -10.64 0.54
N THR A 168 14.04 -11.94 0.64
CA THR A 168 12.69 -12.49 0.35
C THR A 168 11.56 -11.95 1.25
N ARG A 169 11.91 -11.21 2.31
CA ARG A 169 10.98 -10.59 3.27
C ARG A 169 11.25 -9.09 3.45
N GLY A 170 11.90 -8.47 2.48
CA GLY A 170 12.38 -7.09 2.56
C GLY A 170 13.68 -6.94 3.35
N VAL A 171 14.09 -5.69 3.60
CA VAL A 171 15.29 -5.37 4.38
C VAL A 171 15.00 -5.63 5.86
N PRO A 172 15.73 -6.54 6.54
CA PRO A 172 15.48 -6.84 7.94
C PRO A 172 15.68 -5.61 8.84
N ALA A 173 14.77 -5.40 9.79
CA ALA A 173 14.82 -4.29 10.73
C ALA A 173 15.95 -4.40 11.77
N ASN A 174 16.45 -5.62 12.02
CA ASN A 174 17.54 -5.88 12.97
C ASN A 174 18.85 -5.27 12.45
N THR A 175 19.47 -4.39 13.24
CA THR A 175 20.72 -3.70 12.90
C THR A 175 21.89 -4.64 12.63
N VAL A 176 21.99 -5.76 13.36
CA VAL A 176 23.05 -6.77 13.13
C VAL A 176 22.86 -7.44 11.78
N THR A 177 21.62 -7.84 11.49
CA THR A 177 21.25 -8.46 10.21
C THR A 177 21.44 -7.51 9.04
N LYS A 178 20.98 -6.26 9.17
CA LYS A 178 21.12 -5.22 8.15
C LYS A 178 22.59 -4.97 7.82
N LYS A 179 23.43 -4.80 8.85
CA LYS A 179 24.87 -4.61 8.67
C LYS A 179 25.53 -5.82 8.01
N TYR A 180 25.15 -7.04 8.37
CA TYR A 180 25.65 -8.26 7.73
C TYR A 180 25.29 -8.33 6.25
N LEU A 181 24.03 -8.02 5.92
CA LEU A 181 23.54 -7.97 4.54
C LEU A 181 24.27 -6.90 3.72
N GLU A 182 24.56 -5.73 4.30
CA GLU A 182 25.36 -4.62 3.73
C GLU A 182 26.80 -5.04 3.45
N GLU A 183 27.48 -5.60 4.45
CA GLU A 183 28.87 -6.05 4.32
C GLU A 183 29.02 -7.16 3.29
N LYS A 184 28.04 -8.06 3.21
CA LYS A 184 28.09 -9.22 2.31
C LYS A 184 27.45 -8.98 0.93
N LYS A 185 26.79 -7.84 0.72
CA LYS A 185 26.05 -7.51 -0.51
C LYS A 185 25.02 -8.59 -0.91
N ILE A 186 24.32 -9.16 0.07
CA ILE A 186 23.33 -10.25 -0.13
C ILE A 186 21.91 -9.68 -0.25
N TYR A 187 21.76 -8.42 -0.63
CA TYR A 187 20.48 -7.81 -0.97
C TYR A 187 20.67 -6.86 -2.15
N ASP A 188 19.60 -6.61 -2.91
CA ASP A 188 19.65 -5.65 -4.00
C ASP A 188 19.82 -4.23 -3.44
N PRO A 189 20.93 -3.52 -3.74
CA PRO A 189 21.19 -2.18 -3.21
C PRO A 189 20.03 -1.21 -3.44
N ILE A 190 19.26 -1.41 -4.52
CA ILE A 190 18.12 -0.56 -4.85
C ILE A 190 17.03 -0.58 -3.77
N ILE A 191 16.81 -1.70 -3.08
CA ILE A 191 15.76 -1.79 -2.04
C ILE A 191 16.17 -0.97 -0.82
N ALA A 192 17.46 -1.00 -0.44
CA ALA A 192 17.94 -0.15 0.64
C ALA A 192 17.90 1.32 0.24
N ASP A 193 18.22 1.65 -1.01
CA ASP A 193 18.14 3.02 -1.51
C ASP A 193 16.70 3.53 -1.50
N ILE A 194 15.74 2.76 -2.04
CA ILE A 194 14.30 3.05 -1.97
C ILE A 194 13.87 3.28 -0.52
N THR A 195 14.26 2.37 0.38
CA THR A 195 13.88 2.44 1.80
C THR A 195 14.47 3.69 2.48
N ASN A 196 15.76 3.97 2.24
CA ASN A 196 16.44 5.12 2.83
C ASN A 196 15.90 6.45 2.26
N GLU A 197 15.52 6.50 0.99
CA GLU A 197 14.85 7.64 0.38
C GLU A 197 13.46 7.86 0.98
N ALA A 198 12.67 6.79 1.13
CA ALA A 198 11.34 6.86 1.73
C ALA A 198 11.39 7.33 3.20
N ILE A 199 12.37 6.86 3.98
CA ILE A 199 12.56 7.29 5.38
C ILE A 199 12.79 8.80 5.49
N LYS A 200 13.51 9.42 4.55
CA LYS A 200 13.79 10.88 4.57
C LYS A 200 12.52 11.72 4.41
N ILE A 201 11.49 11.16 3.80
CA ILE A 201 10.22 11.81 3.51
C ILE A 201 9.05 11.11 4.20
N ALA A 202 9.31 10.30 5.23
CA ALA A 202 8.30 9.50 5.91
C ALA A 202 7.15 10.36 6.42
N GLY A 203 5.93 9.88 6.19
CA GLY A 203 4.73 10.44 6.80
C GLY A 203 4.61 10.02 8.27
N LYS A 204 3.60 10.53 8.96
CA LYS A 204 3.23 10.00 10.27
C LYS A 204 2.87 8.52 10.16
N PRO A 205 3.27 7.69 11.14
CA PRO A 205 2.92 6.29 11.13
C PRO A 205 1.39 6.15 11.18
N PRO A 206 0.79 5.30 10.32
CA PRO A 206 -0.62 4.99 10.42
C PRO A 206 -0.92 4.20 11.70
N SER A 207 -2.16 4.26 12.17
CA SER A 207 -2.64 3.44 13.28
C SER A 207 -2.85 2.00 12.81
N ASP A 208 -2.57 1.01 13.66
CA ASP A 208 -2.92 -0.40 13.40
C ASP A 208 -4.44 -0.56 13.16
N LEU A 209 -5.27 0.27 13.79
CA LEU A 209 -6.73 0.27 13.58
C LEU A 209 -7.11 0.65 12.15
N SER A 210 -6.31 1.48 11.47
CA SER A 210 -6.54 1.82 10.06
C SER A 210 -6.41 0.59 9.16
N PHE A 211 -5.73 -0.48 9.58
CA PHE A 211 -5.57 -1.73 8.83
C PHE A 211 -6.39 -2.89 9.40
N ASN A 212 -7.38 -2.61 10.25
CA ASN A 212 -8.32 -3.64 10.65
C ASN A 212 -9.03 -4.20 9.41
N SER A 213 -9.13 -5.53 9.31
CA SER A 213 -9.67 -6.19 8.11
C SER A 213 -11.12 -5.83 7.81
N GLU A 214 -11.93 -5.54 8.84
CA GLU A 214 -13.33 -5.12 8.65
C GLU A 214 -13.40 -3.67 8.16
N ILE A 215 -12.51 -2.80 8.66
CA ILE A 215 -12.34 -1.43 8.14
C ILE A 215 -11.91 -1.46 6.68
N GLU A 216 -10.91 -2.28 6.33
CA GLU A 216 -10.48 -2.47 4.94
C GLU A 216 -11.61 -2.96 4.04
N LYS A 217 -12.42 -3.89 4.55
CA LYS A 217 -13.56 -4.42 3.80
C LYS A 217 -14.60 -3.36 3.48
N ILE A 218 -14.90 -2.48 4.45
CA ILE A 218 -15.82 -1.36 4.24
C ILE A 218 -15.29 -0.43 3.13
N PHE A 219 -13.99 -0.08 3.16
CA PHE A 219 -13.39 0.71 2.09
C PHE A 219 -13.50 0.01 0.73
N GLU A 220 -13.12 -1.27 0.65
CA GLU A 220 -13.17 -2.08 -0.58
C GLU A 220 -14.58 -2.08 -1.18
N ASP A 221 -15.60 -2.36 -0.37
CA ASP A 221 -16.98 -2.49 -0.83
C ASP A 221 -17.53 -1.14 -1.32
N VAL A 222 -17.28 -0.05 -0.57
CA VAL A 222 -17.73 1.30 -0.97
C VAL A 222 -17.02 1.75 -2.24
N ILE A 223 -15.69 1.61 -2.31
CA ILE A 223 -14.91 1.96 -3.49
C ILE A 223 -15.39 1.17 -4.70
N GLY A 224 -15.62 -0.13 -4.53
CA GLY A 224 -16.16 -0.99 -5.58
C GLY A 224 -17.51 -0.49 -6.09
N MET A 225 -18.46 -0.18 -5.19
CA MET A 225 -19.76 0.36 -5.59
C MET A 225 -19.66 1.68 -6.36
N VAL A 226 -18.78 2.59 -5.94
CA VAL A 226 -18.54 3.87 -6.63
C VAL A 226 -17.87 3.65 -7.98
N ALA A 227 -16.83 2.79 -8.05
CA ALA A 227 -16.08 2.49 -9.28
C ALA A 227 -16.98 1.84 -10.34
N TYR A 228 -17.84 0.90 -9.93
CA TYR A 228 -18.87 0.30 -10.77
C TYR A 228 -20.07 1.22 -11.06
N LYS A 229 -20.04 2.47 -10.56
CA LYS A 229 -21.10 3.49 -10.73
C LYS A 229 -22.47 3.03 -10.23
N LYS A 230 -22.50 2.13 -9.24
CA LYS A 230 -23.73 1.68 -8.57
C LYS A 230 -24.26 2.75 -7.61
N ILE A 231 -23.36 3.55 -7.05
CA ILE A 231 -23.66 4.72 -6.23
C ILE A 231 -22.74 5.88 -6.65
N THR A 232 -23.15 7.11 -6.35
CA THR A 232 -22.34 8.31 -6.57
C THR A 232 -21.23 8.45 -5.53
N PRO A 233 -20.16 9.23 -5.78
CA PRO A 233 -19.16 9.54 -4.77
C PRO A 233 -19.73 10.16 -3.49
N ALA A 234 -20.80 10.97 -3.59
CA ALA A 234 -21.46 11.56 -2.44
C ALA A 234 -22.19 10.52 -1.58
N GLU A 235 -22.91 9.60 -2.21
CA GLU A 235 -23.56 8.47 -1.51
C GLU A 235 -22.52 7.53 -0.89
N GLY A 236 -21.44 7.23 -1.62
CA GLY A 236 -20.33 6.43 -1.11
C GLY A 236 -19.64 7.09 0.08
N ALA A 237 -19.46 8.41 0.06
CA ALA A 237 -18.85 9.14 1.15
C ALA A 237 -19.68 9.07 2.44
N LYS A 238 -21.00 9.27 2.32
CA LYS A 238 -21.92 9.12 3.44
C LYS A 238 -21.86 7.69 4.02
N LEU A 239 -21.93 6.69 3.15
CA LEU A 239 -21.89 5.29 3.56
C LEU A 239 -20.56 4.93 4.24
N LEU A 240 -19.45 5.43 3.72
CA LEU A 240 -18.11 5.22 4.28
C LEU A 240 -18.01 5.80 5.69
N VAL A 241 -18.43 7.05 5.88
CA VAL A 241 -18.37 7.69 7.22
C VAL A 241 -19.26 6.96 8.21
N GLU A 242 -20.48 6.60 7.82
CA GLU A 242 -21.43 5.88 8.66
C GLU A 242 -20.88 4.51 9.12
N GLN A 243 -20.49 3.65 8.17
CA GLN A 243 -20.03 2.30 8.48
C GLN A 243 -18.69 2.29 9.22
N ILE A 244 -17.76 3.18 8.86
CA ILE A 244 -16.46 3.27 9.55
C ILE A 244 -16.66 3.77 10.98
N THR A 245 -17.54 4.76 11.19
CA THR A 245 -17.83 5.26 12.55
C THR A 245 -18.47 4.17 13.41
N GLU A 246 -19.44 3.43 12.87
CA GLU A 246 -20.05 2.30 13.56
C GLU A 246 -19.00 1.24 13.93
N LYS A 247 -18.19 0.81 12.94
CA LYS A 247 -17.15 -0.20 13.16
C LYS A 247 -16.10 0.24 14.17
N VAL A 248 -15.66 1.50 14.13
CA VAL A 248 -14.69 2.02 15.10
C VAL A 248 -15.26 2.03 16.52
N ASN A 249 -16.55 2.33 16.68
CA ASN A 249 -17.21 2.23 17.99
C ASN A 249 -17.30 0.79 18.48
N GLU A 250 -17.62 -0.17 17.62
CA GLU A 250 -17.64 -1.60 17.99
C GLU A 250 -16.26 -2.13 18.39
N LEU A 251 -15.19 -1.71 17.69
CA LEU A 251 -13.83 -2.16 18.00
C LEU A 251 -13.28 -1.59 19.33
N LYS A 252 -13.93 -0.56 19.86
CA LYS A 252 -13.57 0.07 21.13
C LYS A 252 -14.11 -0.69 22.34
N ASP A 253 -15.20 -1.43 22.15
CA ASP A 253 -15.90 -2.21 23.20
C ASP A 253 -15.21 -3.57 23.46
#